data_AF-A0A7X1BU61-F1
#
_entry.id   AF-A0A7X1BU61-F1
#
_cell.length_a   1.000
_cell.length_b   1.000
_cell.length_c   1.000
_cell.angle_alpha   90.00
_cell.angle_beta   90.00
_cell.angle_gamma   90.00
#
_symmetry.space_group_name_H-M   'P 1'
#
loop_
_entity.id
_entity.type
_entity.pdbx_description
1 polymer ?
#
loop_
_entity_poly.entity_id
_entity_poly.type
_entity_poly.pdbx_seq_one_letter_code
_entity_poly.pdbx_strand_id
1 'polypeptide(L)' 'MKRNILAVVIPALLVAGTANAAEIFNKDGNKLDLYGKVDVRHQIADGRSGEDGDASYARIGIKGETQI' A
#
# COMPACT_ATOMS: atom_id res chain seq x y z
N MET A 1 30.79 -12.12 12.84
CA MET A 1 29.43 -12.09 13.47
C MET A 1 28.53 -10.97 12.96
N LYS A 2 29.01 -9.73 12.76
CA LYS A 2 28.15 -8.60 12.32
C LYS A 2 27.58 -8.73 10.89
N ARG A 3 28.27 -9.43 9.99
CA ARG A 3 27.84 -9.63 8.59
C ARG A 3 26.65 -10.61 8.42
N ASN A 4 26.50 -11.58 9.33
CA ASN A 4 25.40 -12.56 9.26
C ASN A 4 24.05 -11.93 9.63
N ILE A 5 24.04 -10.94 10.52
CA ILE A 5 22.82 -10.19 10.86
C ILE A 5 22.41 -9.31 9.68
N LEU A 6 23.35 -8.59 9.06
CA LEU A 6 23.08 -7.80 7.84
C LEU A 6 22.50 -8.65 6.71
N ALA A 7 23.02 -9.86 6.52
CA ALA A 7 22.54 -10.78 5.49
C ALA A 7 21.08 -11.24 5.67
N VAL A 8 20.57 -11.26 6.90
CA VAL A 8 19.17 -11.62 7.21
C VAL A 8 18.27 -10.38 7.28
N VAL A 9 18.81 -9.25 7.73
CA VAL A 9 18.08 -7.99 7.87
C VAL A 9 17.73 -7.39 6.50
N ILE A 10 18.61 -7.48 5.50
CA ILE A 10 18.36 -6.91 4.16
C ILE A 10 17.18 -7.60 3.45
N PRO A 11 17.10 -8.95 3.35
CA PRO A 11 15.94 -9.62 2.78
C PRO A 11 14.64 -9.38 3.58
N ALA A 12 14.72 -9.34 4.91
CA ALA A 12 13.55 -9.09 5.76
C ALA A 12 12.98 -7.67 5.53
N LEU A 13 13.83 -6.67 5.35
CA LEU A 13 13.42 -5.30 5.02
C LEU A 13 12.82 -5.19 3.61
N LEU A 14 13.32 -5.97 2.63
CA LEU A 14 12.76 -6.01 1.27
C LEU A 14 11.33 -6.58 1.24
N VAL A 15 11.04 -7.59 2.07
CA VAL A 15 9.71 -8.24 2.12
C VAL A 15 8.69 -7.38 2.87
N ALA A 16 9.11 -6.51 3.79
CA ALA A 16 8.21 -5.68 4.59
C ALA A 16 7.47 -4.58 3.79
N GLY A 17 7.87 -4.30 2.55
CA GLY A 17 7.35 -3.19 1.75
C GLY A 17 6.17 -3.50 0.81
N THR A 18 5.81 -4.77 0.61
CA THR A 18 4.85 -5.18 -0.46
C THR A 18 3.54 -5.77 0.06
N ALA A 19 3.24 -5.61 1.35
CA ALA A 19 2.26 -6.44 2.04
C ALA A 19 0.80 -6.40 1.52
N ASN A 20 0.40 -5.51 0.60
CA ASN A 20 -1.01 -5.45 0.15
C ASN A 20 -1.21 -5.00 -1.32
N ALA A 21 -0.22 -5.17 -2.19
CA ALA A 21 -0.42 -4.92 -3.62
C ALA A 21 -0.71 -6.24 -4.36
N ALA A 22 -1.72 -6.23 -5.23
CA ALA A 22 -1.97 -7.34 -6.13
C ALA A 22 -1.10 -7.16 -7.38
N GLU A 23 -0.16 -8.08 -7.59
CA GLU A 23 0.59 -8.16 -8.85
C GLU A 23 -0.39 -8.53 -9.97
N ILE A 24 -0.57 -7.64 -10.94
CA ILE A 24 -1.49 -7.82 -12.07
C ILE A 24 -0.75 -8.05 -13.39
N PHE A 25 0.54 -7.77 -13.44
CA PHE A 25 1.40 -8.02 -14.59
C PHE A 25 2.85 -8.23 -14.14
N ASN A 26 3.51 -9.24 -14.70
CA ASN A 26 4.93 -9.51 -14.46
C ASN A 26 5.53 -10.25 -15.65
N LYS A 27 6.31 -9.54 -16.48
CA LYS A 27 6.93 -10.09 -17.68
C LYS A 27 8.20 -9.32 -18.06
N ASP A 28 9.24 -10.05 -18.46
CA ASP A 28 10.50 -9.51 -19.01
C ASP A 28 11.12 -8.38 -18.14
N GLY A 29 11.13 -8.58 -16.81
CA GLY A 29 11.66 -7.57 -15.88
C GLY A 29 10.75 -6.37 -15.62
N ASN A 30 9.54 -6.36 -16.18
CA ASN A 30 8.52 -5.34 -15.95
C ASN A 30 7.42 -5.87 -15.06
N LYS A 31 7.07 -5.12 -14.01
CA LYS A 31 6.02 -5.45 -13.06
C LYS A 31 4.99 -4.33 -12.95
N LEU A 32 3.74 -4.71 -12.76
CA LEU A 32 2.64 -3.80 -12.44
C LEU A 32 1.84 -4.34 -11.26
N ASP A 33 1.75 -3.51 -10.25
CA ASP A 33 1.05 -3.77 -9.00
C ASP A 33 -0.16 -2.83 -8.89
N LEU A 34 -1.32 -3.39 -8.58
CA LEU A 34 -2.53 -2.65 -8.23
C LEU A 34 -2.69 -2.65 -6.72
N TYR A 35 -2.87 -1.47 -6.12
CA TYR A 35 -3.07 -1.34 -4.68
C TYR A 35 -4.15 -0.30 -4.38
N GLY A 36 -4.68 -0.34 -3.17
CA GLY A 36 -5.71 0.59 -2.76
C GLY A 36 -6.22 0.34 -1.36
N LYS A 37 -7.16 1.17 -0.93
CA LYS A 37 -7.90 0.98 0.30
C LYS A 37 -9.33 1.47 0.14
N VAL A 38 -10.23 0.86 0.90
CA VAL A 38 -11.59 1.32 1.11
C VAL A 38 -11.74 1.59 2.60
N ASP A 39 -12.12 2.81 2.96
CA ASP A 39 -12.26 3.29 4.32
C ASP A 39 -13.72 3.71 4.50
N VAL A 40 -14.47 2.88 5.22
CA VAL A 40 -15.89 3.11 5.52
C VAL A 40 -15.97 3.78 6.87
N ARG A 41 -16.43 5.03 6.90
CA ARG A 41 -16.45 5.85 8.11
C ARG A 41 -17.61 6.81 8.13
N HIS A 42 -18.10 7.06 9.34
CA HIS A 42 -19.07 8.10 9.63
C HIS A 42 -18.39 9.15 10.50
N GLN A 43 -18.41 10.41 10.05
CA GLN A 43 -17.90 11.53 10.81
C GLN A 43 -18.98 12.01 11.77
N ILE A 44 -18.65 12.07 13.06
CA ILE A 44 -19.55 12.58 14.10
C ILE A 44 -19.19 14.05 14.37
N ALA A 45 -20.15 14.96 14.21
CA ALA A 45 -19.96 16.40 14.43
C ALA A 45 -21.20 17.08 15.05
N ASP A 46 -21.09 18.35 15.45
CA ASP A 46 -22.27 19.13 15.87
C ASP A 46 -23.22 19.30 14.68
N GLY A 47 -24.52 19.06 14.89
CA GLY A 47 -25.52 19.08 13.83
C GLY A 47 -25.67 20.44 13.11
N ARG A 48 -25.11 21.53 13.66
CA ARG A 48 -25.09 22.84 13.00
C ARG A 48 -23.89 23.05 12.07
N SER A 49 -22.85 22.21 12.13
CA SER A 49 -21.66 22.36 11.27
C SER A 49 -21.87 21.81 9.86
N GLY A 50 -22.84 20.90 9.68
CA GLY A 50 -23.08 20.23 8.39
C GLY A 50 -22.00 19.21 8.01
N GLU A 51 -21.09 18.88 8.92
CA GLU A 51 -19.97 17.94 8.72
C GLU A 51 -20.27 16.53 9.26
N ASP A 52 -21.39 16.36 9.95
CA ASP A 52 -21.87 15.07 10.45
C ASP A 52 -22.44 14.26 9.28
N GLY A 53 -21.97 13.01 9.13
CA GLY A 53 -22.44 12.18 8.03
C GLY A 53 -21.42 11.18 7.50
N ASP A 54 -21.75 10.61 6.34
CA ASP A 54 -20.86 9.69 5.65
C ASP A 54 -19.62 10.42 5.12
N ALA A 55 -18.45 9.93 5.54
CA ALA A 55 -17.16 10.43 5.09
C ALA A 55 -16.32 9.29 4.46
N SER A 56 -16.97 8.20 4.07
CA SER A 56 -16.33 7.03 3.46
C SER A 56 -15.60 7.41 2.18
N TYR A 57 -14.46 6.78 1.94
CA TYR A 57 -13.65 7.03 0.74
C TYR A 57 -12.87 5.80 0.31
N ALA A 58 -12.51 5.78 -0.97
CA ALA A 58 -11.60 4.80 -1.53
C ALA A 58 -10.37 5.49 -2.11
N ARG A 59 -9.24 4.77 -2.14
CA ARG A 59 -8.03 5.17 -2.87
C ARG A 59 -7.55 3.98 -3.68
N ILE A 60 -7.17 4.22 -4.93
CA ILE A 60 -6.64 3.22 -5.85
C ILE A 60 -5.35 3.79 -6.42
N GLY A 61 -4.33 2.94 -6.56
CA GLY A 61 -3.03 3.30 -7.09
C GLY A 61 -2.43 2.15 -7.89
N ILE A 62 -1.56 2.51 -8.83
CA ILE A 62 -0.80 1.58 -9.65
C ILE A 62 0.68 1.84 -9.40
N LYS A 63 1.47 0.79 -9.25
CA LYS A 63 2.93 0.87 -9.12
C LYS A 63 3.57 0.05 -10.23
N GLY A 64 4.35 0.71 -11.07
CA GLY A 64 5.12 0.07 -12.14
C GLY A 64 6.59 0.02 -11.80
N GLU A 65 7.24 -1.12 -12.06
CA GLU A 65 8.68 -1.31 -11.90
C GLU A 65 9.25 -1.91 -13.18
N THR A 66 10.41 -1.41 -13.64
CA THR A 66 11.12 -1.93 -14.81
C THR A 66 12.59 -2.14 -14.47
N GLN A 67 13.16 -3.25 -14.92
CA GLN A 67 14.59 -3.52 -14.82
C GLN A 67 15.32 -2.88 -16.00
N ILE A 68 16.27 -1.99 -15.72
CA ILE A 68 17.16 -1.33 -16.71
C ILE A 68 18.53 -2.01 -16.70
#